data_AF-A0A927LV57-F1
#
_entry.id   AF-A0A927LV57-F1
#
_cell.length_a   1.000
_cell.length_b   1.000
_cell.length_c   1.000
_cell.angle_alpha   90.00
_cell.angle_beta   90.00
_cell.angle_gamma   90.00
#
_symmetry.space_group_name_H-M   'P 1'
#
loop_
_entity.id
_entity.type
_entity.pdbx_description
1 polymer ?
#
loop_
_entity_poly.entity_id
_entity_poly.type
_entity_poly.pdbx_seq_one_letter_code
_entity_poly.pdbx_strand_id
1 'polypeptide(L)'
;MNSFVRYLDQFNVLSPNHSKIYDEYSSSSDEYSIKIETKIEQFLIDIFLLNPRSVIMTGNAGDGKTRLCRSVYEKITGSKLEQWPESGIIDVPFDKGTIRIVKDLSELTESIIYEELDQLQSYMIDHHEKNVYFLIAANEGKLTKFLSQHPSLNDLYFQVRNRFLDYKNNDSELHLVNLQDVTSSIYAERILELWNKEENWTSCNACPKQNRCIISLNHRRMSQDRVMQRLVEQYRLIDCLGIHITMREILIHLSYVITGGLTCEDVLQADYEDMEKLSDLVYYENFYGTNIPESSTGEMGAIRHFKRLNPGEISISMIDDFLLNGDISGDDHVVNSHNEIFNEEVDMLFGYYRKLIDLYRTHNPHMDQKKIFEKMSKFRRKYFFETNEQNQDMRKLLIPYRYFYRYLDGLSNKQSHSLIRRELIQGLNAAFSKKLVSRSETQLFAVNENLMIHQVFSVNQIKLVEDAPRVDIDYEPSRFFISVNHETILEIKLPVFEYLLRLASGGLFVTLKQEVEILLNTFKNDLIKKSELEEYILSVFALDPQKGVYTAHNIDID
;
A
#
# COMPACT_ATOMS: atom_id res chain seq x y z
N MET A 1 -25.16 -16.68 18.23
CA MET A 1 -24.60 -15.56 17.43
C MET A 1 -23.11 -15.52 17.68
N ASN A 2 -22.29 -15.22 16.68
CA ASN A 2 -20.84 -15.18 16.85
C ASN A 2 -20.42 -13.81 17.43
N SER A 3 -19.81 -13.78 18.61
CA SER A 3 -19.33 -12.54 19.26
C SER A 3 -18.17 -11.89 18.50
N PHE A 4 -17.38 -12.64 17.73
CA PHE A 4 -16.34 -12.07 16.87
C PHE A 4 -16.93 -11.26 15.70
N VAL A 5 -18.03 -11.72 15.08
CA VAL A 5 -18.73 -10.93 14.04
C VAL A 5 -19.25 -9.61 14.62
N ARG A 6 -19.72 -9.62 15.88
CA ARG A 6 -20.11 -8.40 16.60
C ARG A 6 -18.91 -7.49 16.89
N TYR A 7 -17.75 -8.05 17.22
CA TYR A 7 -16.51 -7.30 17.34
C TYR A 7 -16.11 -6.62 16.03
N LEU A 8 -16.25 -7.31 14.88
CA LEU A 8 -15.96 -6.72 13.56
C LEU A 8 -16.90 -5.57 13.20
N ASP A 9 -18.17 -5.63 13.64
CA ASP A 9 -19.15 -4.56 13.39
C ASP A 9 -18.75 -3.21 14.01
N GLN A 10 -17.87 -3.20 15.02
CA GLN A 10 -17.35 -1.94 15.56
C GLN A 10 -16.56 -1.14 14.51
N PHE A 11 -16.01 -1.80 13.49
CA PHE A 11 -15.27 -1.18 12.38
C PHE A 11 -16.15 -0.96 11.15
N ASN A 12 -17.43 -1.29 11.23
CA ASN A 12 -18.37 -1.17 10.13
C ASN A 12 -18.87 0.27 10.01
N VAL A 13 -18.45 0.93 8.93
CA VAL A 13 -18.85 2.30 8.59
C VAL A 13 -20.34 2.39 8.22
N LEU A 14 -20.95 1.28 7.82
CA LEU A 14 -22.39 1.22 7.51
C LEU A 14 -23.26 1.05 8.76
N SER A 15 -22.65 0.85 9.94
CA SER A 15 -23.34 0.63 11.20
C SER A 15 -23.50 1.95 11.98
N PRO A 16 -24.62 2.15 12.71
CA PRO A 16 -24.75 3.26 13.66
C PRO A 16 -23.69 3.23 14.78
N ASN A 17 -22.95 2.12 14.94
CA ASN A 17 -21.82 1.98 15.86
C ASN A 17 -20.52 2.66 15.40
N HIS A 18 -20.47 3.26 14.19
CA HIS A 18 -19.27 3.87 13.61
C HIS A 18 -18.62 4.97 14.48
N SER A 19 -19.37 5.61 15.38
CA SER A 19 -18.84 6.61 16.32
C SER A 19 -17.74 6.03 17.22
N LYS A 20 -17.79 4.72 17.51
CA LYS A 20 -16.78 4.00 18.29
C LYS A 20 -15.47 3.72 17.56
N ILE A 21 -15.40 3.93 16.24
CA ILE A 21 -14.14 3.82 15.45
C ILE A 21 -13.21 5.01 15.74
N TYR A 22 -13.82 6.15 16.08
CA TYR A 22 -13.12 7.40 16.37
C TYR A 22 -12.71 7.51 17.83
N ASP A 23 -13.53 6.98 18.73
CA ASP A 23 -13.14 6.77 20.11
C ASP A 23 -12.14 5.62 20.17
N GLU A 24 -10.90 5.91 20.55
CA GLU A 24 -9.81 4.95 20.80
C GLU A 24 -10.11 3.98 21.97
N TYR A 25 -11.39 3.84 22.33
CA TYR A 25 -11.98 3.02 23.35
C TYR A 25 -12.87 1.98 22.71
N SER A 26 -12.33 0.79 22.50
CA SER A 26 -13.13 -0.39 22.80
C SER A 26 -13.38 -0.32 24.31
N SER A 27 -14.58 0.15 24.69
CA SER A 27 -15.06 0.04 26.06
C SER A 27 -14.77 -1.36 26.59
N SER A 28 -14.24 -1.41 27.81
CA SER A 28 -13.74 -2.55 28.59
C SER A 28 -14.75 -3.70 28.85
N SER A 29 -15.78 -3.83 28.01
CA SER A 29 -16.86 -4.81 28.08
C SER A 29 -16.77 -5.91 27.02
N ASP A 30 -15.80 -5.85 26.09
CA ASP A 30 -15.75 -6.78 24.96
C ASP A 30 -14.93 -8.04 25.27
N GLU A 31 -15.53 -9.20 24.99
CA GLU A 31 -14.96 -10.55 25.09
C GLU A 31 -13.69 -10.73 24.22
N TYR A 32 -13.46 -9.82 23.26
CA TYR A 32 -12.33 -9.83 22.33
C TYR A 32 -11.49 -8.55 22.43
N SER A 33 -10.20 -8.71 22.73
CA SER A 33 -9.17 -7.69 22.56
C SER A 33 -8.05 -8.28 21.69
N ILE A 34 -8.17 -8.11 20.37
CA ILE A 34 -7.12 -8.56 19.45
C ILE A 34 -6.07 -7.46 19.37
N LYS A 35 -4.91 -7.73 19.97
CA LYS A 35 -3.74 -6.85 19.90
C LYS A 35 -2.92 -7.20 18.67
N ILE A 36 -2.68 -6.22 17.81
CA ILE A 36 -1.82 -6.35 16.64
C ILE A 36 -0.42 -5.94 17.08
N GLU A 37 0.49 -6.92 17.15
CA GLU A 37 1.87 -6.67 17.47
C GLU A 37 2.56 -5.96 16.29
N THR A 38 3.25 -4.87 16.59
CA THR A 38 4.00 -4.09 15.60
C THR A 38 5.45 -3.92 16.06
N LYS A 39 6.38 -3.91 15.10
CA LYS A 39 7.81 -3.68 15.38
C LYS A 39 8.03 -2.33 16.06
N ILE A 40 7.26 -1.31 15.67
CA ILE A 40 7.35 0.02 16.27
C ILE A 40 6.96 0.03 17.74
N GLU A 41 5.95 -0.75 18.14
CA GLU A 41 5.57 -0.84 19.54
C GLU A 41 6.71 -1.45 20.37
N GLN A 42 7.27 -2.56 19.90
CA GLN A 42 8.40 -3.21 20.56
C GLN A 42 9.64 -2.30 20.59
N PHE A 43 9.94 -1.62 19.48
CA PHE A 43 11.07 -0.70 19.36
C PHE A 43 10.98 0.48 20.34
N LEU A 44 9.79 1.08 20.49
CA LEU A 44 9.58 2.17 21.44
C LEU A 44 9.81 1.71 22.89
N ILE A 45 9.26 0.55 23.24
CA ILE A 45 9.47 -0.07 24.55
C ILE A 45 10.96 -0.31 24.79
N ASP A 46 11.65 -0.90 23.81
CA ASP A 46 13.09 -1.22 23.93
C ASP A 46 13.96 0.04 24.00
N ILE A 47 13.61 1.12 23.30
CA ILE A 47 14.28 2.41 23.45
C ILE A 47 14.24 2.84 24.92
N PHE A 48 13.06 2.95 25.52
CA PHE A 48 12.95 3.49 26.87
C PHE A 48 13.52 2.53 27.92
N LEU A 49 13.47 1.21 27.71
CA LEU A 49 14.02 0.25 28.66
C LEU A 49 15.54 0.09 28.55
N LEU A 50 16.12 0.11 27.34
CA LEU A 50 17.52 -0.24 27.11
C LEU A 50 18.41 0.99 26.91
N ASN A 51 18.03 1.90 26.02
CA ASN A 51 18.81 3.08 25.67
C ASN A 51 17.89 4.30 25.50
N PRO A 52 17.47 4.92 26.63
CA PRO A 52 16.48 5.98 26.61
C PRO A 52 16.95 7.17 25.77
N ARG A 53 16.05 7.66 24.91
CA ARG A 53 16.24 8.85 24.09
C ARG A 53 14.87 9.44 23.79
N SER A 54 14.83 10.72 23.42
CA SER A 54 13.57 11.34 22.99
C SER A 54 13.10 10.74 21.66
N VAL A 55 11.79 10.63 21.51
CA VAL A 55 11.15 10.10 20.31
C VAL A 55 10.02 11.02 19.84
N ILE A 56 10.04 11.35 18.56
CA ILE A 56 8.89 11.98 17.87
C ILE A 56 8.31 10.95 16.90
N MET A 57 7.04 10.61 17.10
CA MET A 57 6.24 9.82 16.18
C MET A 57 5.36 10.73 15.34
N THR A 58 5.53 10.68 14.02
CA THR A 58 4.65 11.37 13.07
C THR A 58 3.78 10.40 12.29
N GLY A 59 2.67 10.91 11.76
CA GLY A 59 1.77 10.13 10.90
C GLY A 59 0.41 10.78 10.77
N ASN A 60 -0.47 10.17 9.99
CA ASN A 60 -1.84 10.60 9.79
C ASN A 60 -2.75 10.18 10.96
N ALA A 61 -3.95 10.75 11.01
CA ALA A 61 -4.97 10.29 11.93
C ALA A 61 -5.37 8.86 11.56
N GLY A 62 -5.38 7.94 12.53
CA GLY A 62 -5.66 6.52 12.28
C GLY A 62 -4.45 5.60 12.20
N ASP A 63 -3.21 6.12 12.21
CA ASP A 63 -1.98 5.31 12.25
C ASP A 63 -1.67 4.68 13.62
N GLY A 64 -2.46 5.02 14.66
CA GLY A 64 -2.30 4.44 15.99
C GLY A 64 -1.25 5.11 16.88
N LYS A 65 -0.85 6.36 16.59
CA LYS A 65 0.09 7.14 17.43
C LYS A 65 -0.31 7.16 18.92
N THR A 66 -1.55 7.50 19.23
CA THR A 66 -2.03 7.50 20.63
C THR A 66 -1.99 6.10 21.26
N ARG A 67 -2.37 5.06 20.48
CA ARG A 67 -2.31 3.67 20.93
C ARG A 67 -0.88 3.30 21.33
N LEU A 68 0.11 3.73 20.55
CA LEU A 68 1.53 3.50 20.85
C LEU A 68 1.96 4.26 22.12
N CYS A 69 1.57 5.53 22.28
CA CYS A 69 1.83 6.28 23.52
C CYS A 69 1.25 5.58 24.76
N ARG A 70 0.00 5.10 24.65
CA ARG A 70 -0.65 4.31 25.72
C ARG A 70 0.08 2.99 25.98
N SER A 71 0.47 2.27 24.93
CA SER A 71 1.17 0.99 25.05
C SER A 71 2.52 1.14 25.76
N VAL A 72 3.25 2.22 25.49
CA VAL A 72 4.48 2.57 26.20
C VAL A 72 4.18 2.88 27.68
N TYR A 73 3.18 3.72 27.97
CA TYR A 73 2.76 4.02 29.34
C TYR A 73 2.46 2.73 30.13
N GLU A 74 1.61 1.86 29.58
CA GLU A 74 1.15 0.65 30.27
C GLU A 74 2.29 -0.34 30.49
N LYS A 75 3.22 -0.43 29.53
CA LYS A 75 4.37 -1.33 29.65
C LYS A 75 5.38 -0.84 30.69
N ILE A 76 5.61 0.47 30.78
CA ILE A 76 6.56 1.08 31.71
C ILE A 76 5.99 1.09 33.14
N THR A 77 4.71 1.42 33.31
CA THR A 77 4.07 1.52 34.64
C THR A 77 3.52 0.18 35.16
N GLY A 78 3.29 -0.79 34.28
CA GLY A 78 2.57 -2.02 34.60
C GLY A 78 1.08 -1.81 34.88
N SER A 79 0.54 -0.62 34.63
CA SER A 79 -0.84 -0.22 34.94
C SER A 79 -1.57 0.26 33.71
N LYS A 80 -2.88 -0.01 33.62
CA LYS A 80 -3.70 0.48 32.50
C LYS A 80 -3.92 1.99 32.58
N LEU A 81 -3.83 2.68 31.45
CA LEU A 81 -4.18 4.09 31.36
C LEU A 81 -5.69 4.21 31.08
N GLU A 82 -6.49 4.39 32.13
CA GLU A 82 -7.94 4.52 32.01
C GLU A 82 -8.35 5.74 31.17
N GLN A 83 -7.77 6.91 31.46
CA GLN A 83 -8.05 8.14 30.72
C GLN A 83 -6.78 8.99 30.60
N TRP A 84 -6.67 9.71 29.49
CA TRP A 84 -5.63 10.72 29.32
C TRP A 84 -5.96 11.96 30.17
N PRO A 85 -4.97 12.64 30.76
CA PRO A 85 -5.19 13.93 31.42
C PRO A 85 -5.71 14.96 30.42
N GLU A 86 -6.48 15.95 30.90
CA GLU A 86 -7.01 17.03 30.05
C GLU A 86 -5.92 17.82 29.32
N SER A 87 -4.72 17.89 29.90
CA SER A 87 -3.54 18.50 29.27
C SER A 87 -3.03 17.75 28.04
N GLY A 88 -3.40 16.47 27.87
CA GLY A 88 -2.82 15.58 26.86
C GLY A 88 -1.36 15.20 27.11
N ILE A 89 -0.80 15.56 28.28
CA ILE A 89 0.60 15.37 28.65
C ILE A 89 0.68 14.63 29.98
N ILE A 90 1.53 13.60 30.04
CA ILE A 90 1.76 12.81 31.25
C ILE A 90 3.24 12.53 31.45
N ASP A 91 3.73 12.73 32.68
CA ASP A 91 5.07 12.36 33.08
C ASP A 91 5.05 10.96 33.72
N VAL A 92 5.90 10.07 33.22
CA VAL A 92 5.97 8.66 33.64
C VAL A 92 7.37 8.39 34.21
N PRO A 93 7.52 8.29 35.55
CA PRO A 93 8.80 7.92 36.13
C PRO A 93 9.12 6.45 35.83
N PHE A 94 10.41 6.16 35.60
CA PHE A 94 10.93 4.81 35.36
C PHE A 94 12.39 4.70 35.81
N ASP A 95 12.98 3.50 35.72
CA ASP A 95 14.31 3.21 36.29
C ASP A 95 15.45 4.12 35.82
N LYS A 96 15.35 4.70 34.61
CA LYS A 96 16.39 5.55 34.02
C LYS A 96 15.99 7.01 33.90
N GLY A 97 14.90 7.45 34.55
CA GLY A 97 14.49 8.86 34.54
C GLY A 97 12.97 9.06 34.44
N THR A 98 12.56 10.02 33.63
CA THR A 98 11.14 10.33 33.41
C THR A 98 10.85 10.38 31.90
N ILE A 99 9.78 9.72 31.48
CA ILE A 99 9.24 9.84 30.12
C ILE A 99 8.13 10.89 30.13
N ARG A 100 8.30 11.97 29.39
CA ARG A 100 7.27 12.99 29.16
C ARG A 100 6.51 12.64 27.88
N ILE A 101 5.31 12.10 28.03
CA ILE A 101 4.49 11.63 26.90
C ILE A 101 3.50 12.73 26.51
N VAL A 102 3.57 13.14 25.25
CA VAL A 102 2.64 14.09 24.62
C VAL A 102 1.75 13.32 23.63
N LYS A 103 0.46 13.14 23.98
CA LYS A 103 -0.50 12.30 23.26
C LYS A 103 -0.73 12.73 21.82
N ASP A 104 -1.04 14.01 21.61
CA ASP A 104 -1.20 14.59 20.29
C ASP A 104 -0.84 16.07 20.35
N LEU A 105 0.36 16.39 19.85
CA LEU A 105 0.85 17.76 19.73
C LEU A 105 -0.13 18.65 18.95
N SER A 106 -0.94 18.06 18.09
CA SER A 106 -1.88 18.77 17.22
C SER A 106 -3.13 19.25 17.94
N GLU A 107 -3.47 18.71 19.11
CA GLU A 107 -4.64 19.14 19.90
C GLU A 107 -4.29 20.24 20.92
N LEU A 108 -2.99 20.51 21.12
CA LEU A 108 -2.50 21.49 22.09
C LEU A 108 -2.56 22.93 21.54
N THR A 109 -2.58 23.90 22.48
CA THR A 109 -2.47 25.33 22.16
C THR A 109 -1.04 25.67 21.72
N GLU A 110 -0.88 26.71 20.90
CA GLU A 110 0.44 27.12 20.39
C GLU A 110 1.46 27.41 21.51
N SER A 111 1.01 27.98 22.64
CA SER A 111 1.87 28.26 23.78
C SER A 111 2.41 26.99 24.44
N ILE A 112 1.57 25.95 24.56
CA ILE A 112 1.99 24.66 25.13
C ILE A 112 2.89 23.93 24.14
N ILE A 113 2.57 23.94 22.84
CA ILE A 113 3.44 23.36 21.81
C ILE A 113 4.83 24.01 21.86
N TYR A 114 4.89 25.34 21.97
CA TYR A 114 6.17 26.05 22.11
C TYR A 114 6.94 25.56 23.34
N GLU A 115 6.29 25.53 24.51
CA GLU A 115 6.94 25.12 25.76
C GLU A 115 7.50 23.70 25.68
N GLU A 116 6.72 22.73 25.18
CA GLU A 116 7.14 21.33 25.08
C GLU A 116 8.29 21.14 24.08
N LEU A 117 8.26 21.83 22.94
CA LEU A 117 9.32 21.73 21.94
C LEU A 117 10.60 22.49 22.36
N ASP A 118 10.47 23.60 23.08
CA ASP A 118 11.60 24.34 23.66
C ASP A 118 12.29 23.54 24.77
N GLN A 119 11.50 22.87 25.62
CA GLN A 119 12.04 21.91 26.59
C GLN A 119 12.74 20.75 25.90
N LEU A 120 12.11 20.11 24.90
CA LEU A 120 12.74 19.04 24.13
C LEU A 120 14.09 19.49 23.54
N GLN A 121 14.12 20.65 22.89
CA GLN A 121 15.36 21.20 22.34
C GLN A 121 16.42 21.39 23.43
N SER A 122 16.05 21.95 24.57
CA SER A 122 16.96 22.18 25.69
C SER A 122 17.55 20.87 26.22
N TYR A 123 16.73 19.83 26.40
CA TYR A 123 17.20 18.52 26.84
C TYR A 123 18.07 17.80 25.81
N MET A 124 17.86 18.06 24.52
CA MET A 124 18.74 17.50 23.48
C MET A 124 20.10 18.20 23.44
N ILE A 125 20.14 19.51 23.73
CA ILE A 125 21.38 20.29 23.76
C ILE A 125 22.23 19.92 24.99
N ASP A 126 21.60 19.64 26.13
CA ASP A 126 22.29 19.21 27.35
C ASP A 126 22.53 17.70 27.46
N HIS A 127 22.32 16.94 26.37
CA HIS A 127 22.48 15.48 26.34
C HIS A 127 21.65 14.73 27.39
N HIS A 128 20.43 15.21 27.64
CA HIS A 128 19.50 14.68 28.61
C HIS A 128 20.07 14.60 30.03
N GLU A 129 20.83 15.61 30.48
CA GLU A 129 21.49 15.64 31.80
C GLU A 129 20.53 15.37 32.98
N LYS A 130 19.26 15.76 32.86
CA LYS A 130 18.22 15.53 33.89
C LYS A 130 17.49 14.19 33.73
N ASN A 131 17.88 13.35 32.78
CA ASN A 131 17.22 12.08 32.45
C ASN A 131 15.73 12.23 32.14
N VAL A 132 15.36 13.28 31.40
CA VAL A 132 13.98 13.49 30.92
C VAL A 132 13.95 13.23 29.42
N TYR A 133 13.10 12.29 29.01
CA TYR A 133 12.99 11.85 27.62
C TYR A 133 11.56 12.06 27.12
N PHE A 134 11.40 12.53 25.89
CA PHE A 134 10.08 12.81 25.34
C PHE A 134 9.56 11.63 24.51
N LEU A 135 8.25 11.43 24.54
CA LEU A 135 7.52 10.65 23.53
C LEU A 135 6.40 11.53 22.98
N ILE A 136 6.62 12.12 21.82
CA ILE A 136 5.67 13.05 21.21
C ILE A 136 5.00 12.40 20.01
N ALA A 137 3.68 12.33 20.02
CA ALA A 137 2.90 12.03 18.84
C ALA A 137 2.45 13.33 18.16
N ALA A 138 2.70 13.46 16.86
CA ALA A 138 2.42 14.69 16.12
C ALA A 138 1.93 14.40 14.69
N ASN A 139 1.27 15.40 14.07
CA ASN A 139 1.13 15.46 12.63
C ASN A 139 2.39 16.08 12.00
N GLU A 140 2.95 15.44 10.98
CA GLU A 140 4.18 15.88 10.30
C GLU A 140 4.10 17.31 9.76
N GLY A 141 2.99 17.65 9.09
CA GLY A 141 2.78 18.97 8.51
C GLY A 141 2.64 20.05 9.57
N LYS A 142 1.90 19.77 10.66
CA LYS A 142 1.74 20.73 11.77
C LYS A 142 3.05 20.94 12.53
N LEU A 143 3.81 19.87 12.81
CA LEU A 143 5.12 19.95 13.46
C LEU A 143 6.10 20.79 12.65
N THR A 144 6.28 20.44 11.36
CA THR A 144 7.23 21.11 10.47
C THR A 144 6.86 22.58 10.27
N LYS A 145 5.57 22.89 10.09
CA LYS A 145 5.08 24.26 9.98
C LYS A 145 5.37 25.06 11.26
N PHE A 146 5.05 24.49 12.43
CA PHE A 146 5.27 25.17 13.70
C PHE A 146 6.75 25.50 13.92
N LEU A 147 7.64 24.53 13.71
CA LEU A 147 9.09 24.72 13.82
C LEU A 147 9.61 25.80 12.86
N SER A 148 9.11 25.83 11.60
CA SER A 148 9.50 26.84 10.62
C SER A 148 9.09 28.28 10.99
N GLN A 149 8.10 28.44 11.87
CA GLN A 149 7.58 29.74 12.32
C GLN A 149 8.26 30.26 13.59
N HIS A 150 9.06 29.43 14.26
CA HIS A 150 9.70 29.76 15.55
C HIS A 150 11.23 29.67 15.44
N PRO A 151 11.93 30.75 15.08
CA PRO A 151 13.38 30.75 14.91
C PRO A 151 14.19 30.35 16.15
N SER A 152 13.63 30.47 17.36
CA SER A 152 14.27 29.99 18.59
C SER A 152 14.40 28.46 18.66
N LEU A 153 13.59 27.72 17.88
CA LEU A 153 13.60 26.25 17.81
C LEU A 153 14.43 25.72 16.62
N ASN A 154 15.40 26.51 16.13
CA ASN A 154 16.11 26.22 14.89
C ASN A 154 16.97 24.94 14.96
N ASP A 155 17.53 24.61 16.12
CA ASP A 155 18.32 23.39 16.29
C ASP A 155 17.42 22.14 16.15
N LEU A 156 16.27 22.15 16.83
CA LEU A 156 15.28 21.09 16.69
C LEU A 156 14.74 21.02 15.26
N TYR A 157 14.44 22.17 14.63
CA TYR A 157 13.98 22.24 13.24
C TYR A 157 14.97 21.60 12.27
N PHE A 158 16.26 21.91 12.38
CA PHE A 158 17.30 21.34 11.53
C PHE A 158 17.38 19.82 11.69
N GLN A 159 17.38 19.33 12.93
CA GLN A 159 17.44 17.89 13.17
C GLN A 159 16.20 17.14 12.67
N VAL A 160 15.00 17.66 12.94
CA VAL A 160 13.73 17.10 12.44
C VAL A 160 13.74 17.03 10.92
N ARG A 161 14.14 18.10 10.24
CA ARG A 161 14.22 18.15 8.77
C ARG A 161 15.21 17.13 8.21
N ASN A 162 16.40 17.00 8.80
CA ASN A 162 17.41 16.04 8.35
C ASN A 162 16.93 14.59 8.50
N ARG A 163 16.18 14.28 9.55
CA ARG A 163 15.64 12.93 9.80
C ARG A 163 14.45 12.58 8.91
N PHE A 164 13.65 13.56 8.48
CA PHE A 164 12.66 13.35 7.44
C PHE A 164 13.27 13.10 6.06
N LEU A 165 14.42 13.72 5.76
CA LEU A 165 15.14 13.48 4.50
C LEU A 165 15.75 12.08 4.44
N ASP A 166 16.34 11.61 5.54
CA ASP A 166 16.83 10.24 5.68
C ASP A 166 16.72 9.78 7.13
N TYR A 167 15.95 8.71 7.36
CA TYR A 167 15.74 8.11 8.69
C TYR A 167 17.05 7.63 9.34
N LYS A 168 18.13 7.45 8.56
CA LYS A 168 19.46 7.08 9.07
C LYS A 168 20.13 8.23 9.84
N ASN A 169 19.62 9.45 9.75
CA ASN A 169 20.10 10.59 10.52
C ASN A 169 19.56 10.63 11.97
N ASN A 170 18.90 9.55 12.43
CA ASN A 170 18.55 9.38 13.84
C ASN A 170 19.80 9.12 14.69
N ASP A 171 19.82 9.64 15.93
CA ASP A 171 20.97 9.54 16.84
C ASP A 171 20.56 9.15 18.27
N SER A 172 21.45 9.37 19.25
CA SER A 172 21.25 9.06 20.66
C SER A 172 20.33 10.04 21.38
N GLU A 173 20.10 11.23 20.85
CA GLU A 173 19.32 12.27 21.54
C GLU A 173 17.86 12.24 21.09
N LEU A 174 17.63 12.18 19.77
CA LEU A 174 16.28 12.19 19.21
C LEU A 174 16.13 11.18 18.08
N HIS A 175 15.14 10.31 18.24
CA HIS A 175 14.66 9.41 17.20
C HIS A 175 13.34 9.91 16.61
N LEU A 176 13.32 10.19 15.31
CA LEU A 176 12.11 10.53 14.57
C LEU A 176 11.66 9.32 13.75
N VAL A 177 10.40 8.96 13.90
CA VAL A 177 9.76 7.86 13.15
C VAL A 177 8.46 8.34 12.51
N ASN A 178 8.34 8.13 11.19
CA ASN A 178 7.10 8.40 10.45
C ASN A 178 6.33 7.10 10.26
N LEU A 179 5.14 7.01 10.84
CA LEU A 179 4.28 5.83 10.71
C LEU A 179 3.71 5.67 9.30
N GLN A 180 3.79 6.71 8.46
CA GLN A 180 3.46 6.62 7.03
C GLN A 180 4.48 5.80 6.22
N ASP A 181 5.65 5.52 6.78
CA ASP A 181 6.65 4.66 6.14
C ASP A 181 6.33 3.17 6.34
N VAL A 182 5.38 2.83 7.20
CA VAL A 182 4.99 1.44 7.45
C VAL A 182 4.33 0.84 6.21
N THR A 183 4.66 -0.42 5.92
CA THR A 183 4.07 -1.14 4.78
C THR A 183 2.69 -1.68 5.14
N SER A 184 1.66 -1.24 4.42
CA SER A 184 0.26 -1.62 4.67
C SER A 184 0.03 -3.11 4.45
N SER A 185 0.74 -3.76 3.51
CA SER A 185 0.62 -5.21 3.27
C SER A 185 0.96 -6.06 4.49
N ILE A 186 2.00 -5.69 5.26
CA ILE A 186 2.41 -6.41 6.48
C ILE A 186 1.30 -6.35 7.53
N TYR A 187 0.69 -5.18 7.71
CA TYR A 187 -0.42 -5.02 8.65
C TYR A 187 -1.66 -5.76 8.19
N ALA A 188 -2.01 -5.69 6.90
CA ALA A 188 -3.13 -6.42 6.35
C ALA A 188 -2.95 -7.94 6.52
N GLU A 189 -1.76 -8.49 6.25
CA GLU A 189 -1.43 -9.90 6.46
C GLU A 189 -1.62 -10.31 7.91
N ARG A 190 -1.03 -9.60 8.87
CA ARG A 190 -1.19 -9.90 10.30
C ARG A 190 -2.64 -9.85 10.77
N ILE A 191 -3.41 -8.88 10.30
CA ILE A 191 -4.84 -8.79 10.65
C ILE A 191 -5.60 -9.99 10.07
N LEU A 192 -5.37 -10.32 8.80
CA LEU A 192 -6.01 -11.45 8.14
C LEU A 192 -5.69 -12.76 8.87
N GLU A 193 -4.43 -12.99 9.25
CA GLU A 193 -4.01 -14.15 10.04
C GLU A 193 -4.73 -14.18 11.40
N LEU A 194 -4.73 -13.06 12.13
CA LEU A 194 -5.36 -12.99 13.45
C LEU A 194 -6.88 -13.16 13.40
N TRP A 195 -7.54 -12.58 12.40
CA TRP A 195 -8.99 -12.60 12.29
C TRP A 195 -9.52 -13.92 11.73
N ASN A 196 -8.77 -14.60 10.86
CA ASN A 196 -9.14 -15.90 10.31
C ASN A 196 -8.72 -17.10 11.20
N LYS A 197 -8.21 -16.86 12.40
CA LYS A 197 -8.02 -17.91 13.41
C LYS A 197 -9.33 -18.66 13.69
N GLU A 198 -9.31 -19.99 13.57
CA GLU A 198 -10.48 -20.87 13.72
C GLU A 198 -11.21 -20.66 15.05
N GLU A 199 -10.49 -20.32 16.13
CA GLU A 199 -11.06 -20.07 17.45
C GLU A 199 -12.16 -18.98 17.42
N ASN A 200 -11.97 -17.94 16.60
CA ASN A 200 -12.90 -16.83 16.43
C ASN A 200 -14.21 -17.24 15.71
N TRP A 201 -14.22 -18.39 15.04
CA TRP A 201 -15.29 -18.83 14.14
C TRP A 201 -15.99 -20.11 14.58
N THR A 202 -15.51 -20.75 15.65
CA THR A 202 -16.09 -21.98 16.24
C THR A 202 -17.61 -21.92 16.43
N SER A 203 -18.15 -20.76 16.84
CA SER A 203 -19.59 -20.54 17.03
C SER A 203 -20.41 -20.67 15.73
N CYS A 204 -19.80 -20.49 14.56
CA CYS A 204 -20.47 -20.61 13.27
C CYS A 204 -20.73 -22.08 12.87
N ASN A 205 -20.00 -23.04 13.44
CA ASN A 205 -20.15 -24.48 13.12
C ASN A 205 -21.50 -25.05 13.56
N ALA A 206 -22.15 -24.44 14.56
CA ALA A 206 -23.49 -24.82 15.02
C ALA A 206 -24.60 -23.95 14.40
N CYS A 207 -24.27 -23.05 13.46
CA CYS A 207 -25.24 -22.10 12.91
C CYS A 207 -26.15 -22.78 11.87
N PRO A 208 -27.49 -22.68 11.99
CA PRO A 208 -28.42 -23.34 11.06
C PRO A 208 -28.37 -22.76 9.63
N LYS A 209 -27.82 -21.55 9.47
CA LYS A 209 -27.69 -20.86 8.17
C LYS A 209 -26.25 -20.95 7.60
N GLN A 210 -25.36 -21.77 8.16
CA GLN A 210 -23.94 -21.84 7.76
C GLN A 210 -23.76 -21.96 6.23
N ASN A 211 -24.48 -22.88 5.58
CA ASN A 211 -24.39 -23.12 4.13
C ASN A 211 -24.90 -21.97 3.24
N ARG A 212 -25.61 -20.99 3.84
CA ARG A 212 -26.13 -19.79 3.14
C ARG A 212 -25.52 -18.51 3.68
N CYS A 213 -24.60 -18.60 4.63
CA CYS A 213 -24.01 -17.45 5.31
C CYS A 213 -22.82 -16.93 4.50
N ILE A 214 -22.99 -15.76 3.89
CA ILE A 214 -21.92 -15.13 3.12
C ILE A 214 -20.70 -14.78 3.98
N ILE A 215 -20.91 -14.36 5.23
CA ILE A 215 -19.84 -14.06 6.19
C ILE A 215 -18.99 -15.32 6.44
N SER A 216 -19.64 -16.48 6.63
CA SER A 216 -18.94 -17.76 6.84
C SER A 216 -18.21 -18.23 5.58
N LEU A 217 -18.77 -17.99 4.39
CA LEU A 217 -18.08 -18.28 3.12
C LEU A 217 -16.82 -17.42 2.98
N ASN A 218 -16.96 -16.11 3.20
CA ASN A 218 -15.86 -15.15 3.10
C ASN A 218 -14.71 -15.54 4.03
N HIS A 219 -15.00 -15.78 5.31
CA HIS A 219 -14.00 -16.27 6.25
C HIS A 219 -13.31 -17.56 5.75
N ARG A 220 -14.06 -18.61 5.40
CA ARG A 220 -13.45 -19.89 4.96
C ARG A 220 -12.59 -19.73 3.70
N ARG A 221 -12.97 -18.86 2.76
CA ARG A 221 -12.16 -18.57 1.56
C ARG A 221 -10.93 -17.77 1.89
N MET A 222 -11.06 -16.71 2.68
CA MET A 222 -9.97 -15.83 3.09
C MET A 222 -8.95 -16.53 4.00
N SER A 223 -9.36 -17.60 4.69
CA SER A 223 -8.49 -18.45 5.50
C SER A 223 -7.61 -19.40 4.67
N GLN A 224 -7.86 -19.52 3.36
CA GLN A 224 -6.97 -20.27 2.47
C GLN A 224 -5.72 -19.44 2.18
N ASP A 225 -4.54 -19.99 2.46
CA ASP A 225 -3.24 -19.31 2.27
C ASP A 225 -3.14 -18.62 0.91
N ARG A 226 -3.51 -19.32 -0.16
CA ARG A 226 -3.48 -18.78 -1.53
C ARG A 226 -4.36 -17.54 -1.71
N VAL A 227 -5.56 -17.52 -1.13
CA VAL A 227 -6.48 -16.38 -1.23
C VAL A 227 -5.96 -15.25 -0.35
N MET A 228 -5.53 -15.55 0.88
CA MET A 228 -4.93 -14.57 1.79
C MET A 228 -3.74 -13.87 1.15
N GLN A 229 -2.79 -14.61 0.59
CA GLN A 229 -1.61 -14.06 -0.08
C GLN A 229 -1.98 -13.18 -1.28
N ARG A 230 -3.07 -13.50 -2.00
CA ARG A 230 -3.56 -12.65 -3.11
C ARG A 230 -4.25 -11.38 -2.61
N LEU A 231 -4.91 -11.41 -1.46
CA LEU A 231 -5.43 -10.20 -0.79
C LEU A 231 -4.28 -9.31 -0.32
N VAL A 232 -3.25 -9.89 0.30
CA VAL A 232 -2.02 -9.19 0.72
C VAL A 232 -1.28 -8.61 -0.49
N GLU A 233 -1.22 -9.33 -1.63
CA GLU A 233 -0.65 -8.85 -2.89
C GLU A 233 -1.32 -7.54 -3.38
N GLN A 234 -2.63 -7.36 -3.14
CA GLN A 234 -3.31 -6.11 -3.50
C GLN A 234 -2.89 -4.94 -2.61
N TYR A 235 -2.71 -5.17 -1.31
CA TYR A 235 -2.12 -4.15 -0.43
C TYR A 235 -0.66 -3.86 -0.83
N ARG A 236 0.10 -4.89 -1.21
CA ARG A 236 1.47 -4.73 -1.67
C ARG A 236 1.54 -3.88 -2.94
N LEU A 237 0.58 -4.05 -3.84
CA LEU A 237 0.44 -3.19 -5.03
C LEU A 237 0.24 -1.72 -4.64
N ILE A 238 -0.59 -1.43 -3.62
CA ILE A 238 -0.78 -0.08 -3.06
C ILE A 238 0.52 0.49 -2.47
N ASP A 239 1.26 -0.31 -1.70
CA ASP A 239 2.56 0.10 -1.14
C ASP A 239 3.54 0.48 -2.26
N CYS A 240 3.59 -0.31 -3.34
CA CYS A 240 4.44 -0.05 -4.51
C CYS A 240 4.02 1.20 -5.30
N LEU A 241 2.75 1.62 -5.20
CA LEU A 241 2.27 2.90 -5.73
C LEU A 241 2.69 4.09 -4.83
N GLY A 242 3.22 3.82 -3.63
CA GLY A 242 3.58 4.82 -2.65
C GLY A 242 2.37 5.49 -2.00
N ILE A 243 1.26 4.76 -1.90
CA ILE A 243 0.04 5.19 -1.24
C ILE A 243 0.02 4.54 0.14
N HIS A 244 -0.02 5.35 1.20
CA HIS A 244 -0.14 4.87 2.57
C HIS A 244 -1.61 4.67 2.95
N ILE A 245 -1.95 3.47 3.46
CA ILE A 245 -3.25 3.20 4.09
C ILE A 245 -3.04 3.11 5.60
N THR A 246 -3.79 3.92 6.35
CA THR A 246 -3.68 3.95 7.81
C THR A 246 -4.19 2.65 8.43
N MET A 247 -3.69 2.32 9.63
CA MET A 247 -4.13 1.13 10.37
C MET A 247 -5.67 1.06 10.52
N ARG A 248 -6.31 2.20 10.80
CA ARG A 248 -7.77 2.32 10.88
C ARG A 248 -8.45 1.95 9.56
N GLU A 249 -7.97 2.46 8.44
CA GLU A 249 -8.54 2.17 7.12
C GLU A 249 -8.41 0.68 6.76
N ILE A 250 -7.29 0.03 7.15
CA ILE A 250 -7.12 -1.42 6.94
C ILE A 250 -8.18 -2.19 7.76
N LEU A 251 -8.38 -1.86 9.04
CA LEU A 251 -9.38 -2.51 9.90
C LEU A 251 -10.80 -2.36 9.37
N ILE A 252 -11.18 -1.13 8.98
CA ILE A 252 -12.47 -0.83 8.36
C ILE A 252 -12.65 -1.66 7.08
N HIS A 253 -11.65 -1.62 6.20
CA HIS A 253 -11.70 -2.30 4.91
C HIS A 253 -11.86 -3.81 5.10
N LEU A 254 -10.98 -4.46 5.87
CA LEU A 254 -11.02 -5.90 6.06
C LEU A 254 -12.29 -6.36 6.80
N SER A 255 -12.82 -5.54 7.72
CA SER A 255 -14.09 -5.86 8.38
C SER A 255 -15.22 -5.92 7.36
N TYR A 256 -15.30 -4.93 6.47
CA TYR A 256 -16.26 -4.94 5.37
C TYR A 256 -16.01 -6.08 4.39
N VAL A 257 -14.76 -6.39 4.04
CA VAL A 257 -14.43 -7.52 3.15
C VAL A 257 -15.00 -8.83 3.68
N ILE A 258 -14.84 -9.09 4.97
CA ILE A 258 -15.32 -10.32 5.62
C ILE A 258 -16.86 -10.30 5.75
N THR A 259 -17.43 -9.20 6.25
CA THR A 259 -18.83 -9.17 6.69
C THR A 259 -19.81 -8.70 5.62
N GLY A 260 -19.35 -7.96 4.61
CA GLY A 260 -20.21 -7.22 3.68
C GLY A 260 -21.02 -6.11 4.37
N GLY A 261 -20.64 -5.71 5.58
CA GLY A 261 -21.42 -4.81 6.44
C GLY A 261 -22.61 -5.47 7.14
N LEU A 262 -22.71 -6.81 7.10
CA LEU A 262 -23.77 -7.59 7.73
C LEU A 262 -23.38 -8.07 9.13
N THR A 263 -24.39 -8.26 9.96
CA THR A 263 -24.32 -8.96 11.24
C THR A 263 -24.84 -10.40 11.12
N CYS A 264 -24.66 -11.20 12.18
CA CYS A 264 -25.29 -12.53 12.26
C CYS A 264 -26.83 -12.45 12.21
N GLU A 265 -27.42 -11.37 12.73
CA GLU A 265 -28.87 -11.19 12.78
C GLU A 265 -29.42 -10.94 11.38
N ASP A 266 -28.75 -10.12 10.57
CA ASP A 266 -29.12 -9.86 9.17
C ASP A 266 -29.16 -11.16 8.35
N VAL A 267 -28.14 -12.02 8.50
CA VAL A 267 -28.09 -13.31 7.79
C VAL A 267 -29.17 -14.28 8.27
N LEU A 268 -29.53 -14.26 9.56
CA LEU A 268 -30.58 -15.12 10.11
C LEU A 268 -31.97 -14.71 9.61
N GLN A 269 -32.21 -13.40 9.47
CA GLN A 269 -33.46 -12.82 8.99
C GLN A 269 -33.62 -12.87 7.47
N ALA A 270 -32.53 -13.02 6.72
CA ALA A 270 -32.58 -13.09 5.27
C ALA A 270 -33.36 -14.31 4.74
N ASP A 271 -34.25 -14.04 3.79
CA ASP A 271 -35.08 -15.01 3.10
C ASP A 271 -34.48 -15.40 1.74
N TYR A 272 -35.15 -16.31 1.03
CA TYR A 272 -34.67 -16.80 -0.27
C TYR A 272 -34.55 -15.69 -1.32
N GLU A 273 -35.41 -14.68 -1.27
CA GLU A 273 -35.41 -13.54 -2.19
C GLU A 273 -34.18 -12.62 -2.00
N ASP A 274 -33.54 -12.67 -0.83
CA ASP A 274 -32.34 -11.87 -0.54
C ASP A 274 -31.04 -12.57 -0.94
N MET A 275 -31.10 -13.84 -1.38
CA MET A 275 -29.91 -14.62 -1.71
C MET A 275 -29.08 -14.00 -2.82
N GLU A 276 -29.70 -13.35 -3.81
CA GLU A 276 -28.97 -12.63 -4.86
C GLU A 276 -28.13 -11.50 -4.27
N LYS A 277 -28.72 -10.66 -3.41
CA LYS A 277 -28.02 -9.57 -2.72
C LYS A 277 -26.90 -10.09 -1.84
N LEU A 278 -27.16 -11.17 -1.07
CA LEU A 278 -26.14 -11.79 -0.23
C LEU A 278 -24.97 -12.34 -1.06
N SER A 279 -25.23 -12.94 -2.23
CA SER A 279 -24.18 -13.47 -3.10
C SER A 279 -23.27 -12.41 -3.68
N ASP A 280 -23.72 -11.16 -3.73
CA ASP A 280 -22.95 -10.02 -4.21
C ASP A 280 -22.10 -9.40 -3.08
N LEU A 281 -22.34 -9.76 -1.81
CA LEU A 281 -21.53 -9.38 -0.64
C LEU A 281 -20.38 -10.36 -0.34
N VAL A 282 -19.84 -11.01 -1.38
CA VAL A 282 -18.70 -11.92 -1.31
C VAL A 282 -17.37 -11.16 -1.21
N TYR A 283 -16.38 -11.71 -0.51
CA TYR A 283 -15.13 -11.03 -0.18
C TYR A 283 -14.42 -10.41 -1.39
N TYR A 284 -14.39 -11.10 -2.54
CA TYR A 284 -13.72 -10.60 -3.74
C TYR A 284 -14.49 -9.47 -4.44
N GLU A 285 -15.78 -9.30 -4.18
CA GLU A 285 -16.56 -8.10 -4.57
C GLU A 285 -16.34 -6.98 -3.56
N ASN A 286 -16.48 -7.31 -2.27
CA ASN A 286 -16.36 -6.37 -1.16
C ASN A 286 -14.99 -5.67 -1.14
N PHE A 287 -13.91 -6.38 -1.49
CA PHE A 287 -12.54 -5.85 -1.56
C PHE A 287 -12.40 -4.65 -2.50
N TYR A 288 -13.21 -4.60 -3.57
CA TYR A 288 -13.20 -3.50 -4.52
C TYR A 288 -14.38 -2.53 -4.32
N GLY A 289 -15.20 -2.76 -3.29
CA GLY A 289 -16.33 -1.92 -2.93
C GLY A 289 -17.40 -1.82 -4.02
N THR A 290 -17.65 -2.91 -4.74
CA THR A 290 -18.60 -2.91 -5.89
C THR A 290 -20.04 -2.67 -5.45
N ASN A 291 -20.41 -3.13 -4.26
CA ASN A 291 -21.79 -3.06 -3.72
C ASN A 291 -21.93 -2.11 -2.52
N ILE A 292 -20.98 -1.19 -2.34
CA ILE A 292 -21.05 -0.19 -1.26
C ILE A 292 -21.96 0.96 -1.70
N PRO A 293 -22.89 1.41 -0.84
CA PRO A 293 -23.65 2.63 -1.11
C PRO A 293 -22.74 3.84 -1.35
N GLU A 294 -23.01 4.63 -2.38
CA GLU A 294 -22.17 5.80 -2.74
C GLU A 294 -21.97 6.77 -1.57
N SER A 295 -22.98 6.92 -0.71
CA SER A 295 -22.94 7.74 0.52
C SER A 295 -21.83 7.36 1.49
N SER A 296 -21.41 6.09 1.49
CA SER A 296 -20.47 5.52 2.45
C SER A 296 -19.06 5.32 1.86
N THR A 297 -18.89 5.63 0.57
CA THR A 297 -17.60 5.46 -0.14
C THR A 297 -16.55 6.47 0.35
N GLY A 298 -16.98 7.65 0.83
CA GLY A 298 -16.08 8.69 1.34
C GLY A 298 -15.38 8.33 2.65
N GLU A 299 -16.02 7.50 3.47
CA GLU A 299 -15.52 7.06 4.79
C GLU A 299 -14.63 5.82 4.70
N MET A 300 -14.74 5.03 3.61
CA MET A 300 -13.88 3.89 3.31
C MET A 300 -12.72 4.29 2.37
N GLY A 301 -11.81 5.13 2.86
CA GLY A 301 -10.72 5.74 2.09
C GLY A 301 -9.88 4.74 1.25
N ALA A 302 -9.56 3.58 1.83
CA ALA A 302 -8.81 2.50 1.18
C ALA A 302 -9.47 1.99 -0.13
N ILE A 303 -10.80 1.86 -0.15
CA ILE A 303 -11.56 1.28 -1.27
C ILE A 303 -11.43 2.09 -2.54
N ARG A 304 -11.36 3.41 -2.42
CA ARG A 304 -11.13 4.31 -3.55
C ARG A 304 -9.85 3.95 -4.31
N HIS A 305 -8.82 3.49 -3.60
CA HIS A 305 -7.57 3.08 -4.20
C HIS A 305 -7.70 1.70 -4.86
N PHE A 306 -8.31 0.72 -4.18
CA PHE A 306 -8.52 -0.63 -4.74
C PHE A 306 -9.45 -0.64 -5.95
N LYS A 307 -10.49 0.21 -6.00
CA LYS A 307 -11.42 0.28 -7.13
C LYS A 307 -10.72 0.57 -8.47
N ARG A 308 -9.64 1.35 -8.46
CA ARG A 308 -8.80 1.62 -9.64
C ARG A 308 -7.93 0.43 -10.05
N LEU A 309 -7.77 -0.54 -9.15
CA LEU A 309 -6.95 -1.75 -9.30
C LEU A 309 -7.80 -3.01 -9.55
N ASN A 310 -9.11 -2.85 -9.70
CA ASN A 310 -10.07 -3.96 -9.81
C ASN A 310 -9.78 -4.85 -11.04
N PRO A 311 -9.40 -6.13 -10.84
CA PRO A 311 -9.07 -7.06 -11.92
C PRO A 311 -10.31 -7.46 -12.74
N GLY A 312 -11.52 -7.23 -12.22
CA GLY A 312 -12.77 -7.48 -12.93
C GLY A 312 -12.99 -6.59 -14.16
N GLU A 313 -12.37 -5.41 -14.17
CA GLU A 313 -12.49 -4.45 -15.29
C GLU A 313 -11.56 -4.77 -16.47
N ILE A 314 -10.62 -5.70 -16.28
CA ILE A 314 -9.66 -6.09 -17.31
C ILE A 314 -10.16 -7.35 -18.02
N SER A 315 -10.49 -7.23 -19.31
CA SER A 315 -10.85 -8.37 -20.16
C SER A 315 -9.61 -8.93 -20.84
N ILE A 316 -9.32 -10.20 -20.59
CA ILE A 316 -8.27 -10.98 -21.24
C ILE A 316 -8.94 -12.16 -21.95
N SER A 317 -8.79 -12.25 -23.27
CA SER A 317 -9.51 -13.23 -24.09
C SER A 317 -9.36 -14.67 -23.60
N MET A 318 -8.15 -15.08 -23.19
CA MET A 318 -7.91 -16.45 -22.71
C MET A 318 -8.62 -16.74 -21.37
N ILE A 319 -8.74 -15.73 -20.51
CA ILE A 319 -9.42 -15.86 -19.22
C ILE A 319 -10.94 -15.85 -19.42
N ASP A 320 -11.43 -14.95 -20.28
CA ASP A 320 -12.86 -14.88 -20.60
C ASP A 320 -13.33 -16.16 -21.29
N ASP A 321 -12.52 -16.73 -22.19
CA ASP A 321 -12.78 -18.03 -22.80
C ASP A 321 -12.80 -19.16 -21.75
N PHE A 322 -11.81 -19.21 -20.84
CA PHE A 322 -11.84 -20.16 -19.73
C PHE A 322 -13.12 -20.03 -18.90
N LEU A 323 -13.49 -18.81 -18.48
CA LEU A 323 -14.69 -18.57 -17.68
C LEU A 323 -15.97 -19.01 -18.41
N LEU A 324 -16.04 -18.74 -19.71
CA LEU A 324 -17.20 -19.01 -20.54
C LEU A 324 -17.23 -20.39 -21.16
N ASN A 325 -16.15 -21.17 -21.21
CA ASN A 325 -16.04 -22.45 -21.96
C ASN A 325 -15.21 -23.55 -21.26
N GLY A 326 -14.66 -23.30 -20.06
CA GLY A 326 -13.70 -24.21 -19.42
C GLY A 326 -14.22 -25.62 -19.11
N ASP A 327 -15.50 -25.76 -18.76
CA ASP A 327 -16.18 -27.04 -18.51
C ASP A 327 -16.41 -27.90 -19.77
N ILE A 328 -16.27 -27.34 -20.98
CA ILE A 328 -16.39 -28.06 -22.25
C ILE A 328 -15.06 -28.12 -23.03
N SER A 329 -13.95 -27.75 -22.39
CA SER A 329 -12.62 -27.71 -23.01
C SER A 329 -12.13 -29.08 -23.51
N GLY A 330 -12.65 -30.17 -22.93
CA GLY A 330 -12.20 -31.54 -23.22
C GLY A 330 -10.88 -31.93 -22.52
N ASP A 331 -10.27 -31.01 -21.78
CA ASP A 331 -9.12 -31.26 -20.91
C ASP A 331 -9.59 -31.37 -19.46
N ASP A 332 -9.41 -32.55 -18.85
CA ASP A 332 -9.88 -32.84 -17.48
C ASP A 332 -9.32 -31.84 -16.45
N HIS A 333 -8.10 -31.34 -16.62
CA HIS A 333 -7.51 -30.36 -15.69
C HIS A 333 -8.22 -29.01 -15.79
N VAL A 334 -8.54 -28.56 -17.00
CA VAL A 334 -9.25 -27.30 -17.24
C VAL A 334 -10.69 -27.40 -16.75
N VAL A 335 -11.36 -28.53 -17.02
CA VAL A 335 -12.73 -28.80 -16.56
C VAL A 335 -12.80 -28.81 -15.02
N ASN A 336 -11.87 -29.49 -14.35
CA ASN A 336 -11.83 -29.53 -12.89
C ASN A 336 -11.57 -28.14 -12.29
N SER A 337 -10.60 -27.40 -12.84
CA SER A 337 -10.31 -26.02 -12.42
C SER A 337 -11.51 -25.09 -12.60
N HIS A 338 -12.27 -25.26 -13.69
CA HIS A 338 -13.50 -24.49 -13.95
C HIS A 338 -14.59 -24.81 -12.93
N ASN A 339 -14.82 -26.11 -12.65
CA ASN A 339 -15.80 -26.56 -11.66
C ASN A 339 -15.47 -26.04 -10.25
N GLU A 340 -14.20 -25.88 -9.89
CA GLU A 340 -13.80 -25.26 -8.61
C GLU A 340 -14.23 -23.79 -8.51
N ILE A 341 -14.06 -23.03 -9.59
CA ILE A 341 -14.49 -21.62 -9.67
C ILE A 341 -16.02 -21.51 -9.70
N PHE A 342 -16.70 -22.32 -10.51
CA PHE A 342 -18.15 -22.35 -10.66
C PHE A 342 -18.80 -23.45 -9.81
N ASN A 343 -18.47 -23.45 -8.51
CA ASN A 343 -19.04 -24.36 -7.52
C ASN A 343 -20.51 -24.03 -7.17
N GLU A 344 -21.12 -24.85 -6.30
CA GLU A 344 -22.52 -24.72 -5.90
C GLU A 344 -22.71 -23.97 -4.57
N GLU A 345 -21.82 -23.04 -4.25
CA GLU A 345 -21.91 -22.26 -3.01
C GLU A 345 -22.70 -20.95 -3.17
N VAL A 346 -22.90 -20.21 -2.08
CA VAL A 346 -23.77 -19.03 -2.04
C VAL A 346 -23.31 -17.90 -2.97
N ASP A 347 -22.01 -17.67 -3.11
CA ASP A 347 -21.45 -16.66 -4.03
C ASP A 347 -21.72 -16.96 -5.50
N MET A 348 -21.93 -18.24 -5.82
CA MET A 348 -22.31 -18.75 -7.13
C MET A 348 -23.81 -19.04 -7.29
N LEU A 349 -24.61 -18.60 -6.30
CA LEU A 349 -26.06 -18.80 -6.27
C LEU A 349 -26.46 -20.27 -6.48
N PHE A 350 -25.75 -21.17 -5.79
CA PHE A 350 -26.02 -22.61 -5.83
C PHE A 350 -26.07 -23.17 -7.27
N GLY A 351 -25.10 -22.77 -8.10
CA GLY A 351 -24.94 -23.23 -9.48
C GLY A 351 -25.79 -22.48 -10.51
N TYR A 352 -26.51 -21.44 -10.13
CA TYR A 352 -27.31 -20.62 -11.08
C TYR A 352 -26.44 -20.02 -12.18
N TYR A 353 -25.26 -19.48 -11.87
CA TYR A 353 -24.40 -18.86 -12.89
C TYR A 353 -23.86 -19.86 -13.91
N ARG A 354 -23.65 -21.12 -13.54
CA ARG A 354 -23.30 -22.18 -14.49
C ARG A 354 -24.43 -22.41 -15.50
N LYS A 355 -25.68 -22.51 -15.01
CA LYS A 355 -26.86 -22.60 -15.88
C LYS A 355 -27.01 -21.38 -16.79
N LEU A 356 -26.67 -20.19 -16.29
CA LEU A 356 -26.68 -18.96 -17.08
C LEU A 356 -25.67 -19.01 -18.24
N ILE A 357 -24.47 -19.55 -18.01
CA ILE A 357 -23.46 -19.79 -19.04
C ILE A 357 -23.99 -20.77 -20.11
N ASP A 358 -24.60 -21.88 -19.70
CA ASP A 358 -25.15 -22.87 -20.63
C ASP A 358 -26.27 -22.29 -21.52
N LEU A 359 -27.15 -21.47 -20.93
CA LEU A 359 -28.20 -20.77 -21.66
C LEU A 359 -27.63 -19.74 -22.66
N TYR A 360 -26.52 -19.10 -22.32
CA TYR A 360 -25.80 -18.18 -23.21
C TYR A 360 -25.23 -18.93 -24.41
N ARG A 361 -24.50 -20.03 -24.18
CA ARG A 361 -23.89 -20.87 -25.23
C ARG A 361 -24.91 -21.46 -26.20
N THR A 362 -26.07 -21.87 -25.69
CA THR A 362 -27.16 -22.46 -26.50
C THR A 362 -27.99 -21.43 -27.26
N HIS A 363 -27.66 -20.13 -27.16
CA HIS A 363 -28.40 -19.03 -27.77
C HIS A 363 -29.90 -19.07 -27.46
N ASN A 364 -30.26 -19.34 -26.19
CA ASN A 364 -31.66 -19.43 -25.79
C ASN A 364 -32.40 -18.11 -26.09
N PRO A 365 -33.48 -18.12 -26.91
CA PRO A 365 -34.17 -16.91 -27.36
C PRO A 365 -34.94 -16.18 -26.25
N HIS A 366 -35.17 -16.83 -25.11
CA HIS A 366 -35.90 -16.28 -23.97
C HIS A 366 -34.97 -15.68 -22.89
N MET A 367 -33.66 -15.68 -23.11
CA MET A 367 -32.66 -15.18 -22.17
C MET A 367 -32.06 -13.86 -22.67
N ASP A 368 -32.00 -12.86 -21.78
CA ASP A 368 -31.25 -11.64 -22.06
C ASP A 368 -29.75 -11.91 -21.92
N GLN A 369 -29.09 -12.09 -23.06
CA GLN A 369 -27.66 -12.38 -23.14
C GLN A 369 -26.80 -11.31 -22.44
N LYS A 370 -27.31 -10.11 -22.16
CA LYS A 370 -26.56 -9.08 -21.42
C LYS A 370 -26.30 -9.48 -19.97
N LYS A 371 -27.15 -10.30 -19.37
CA LYS A 371 -27.03 -10.72 -17.96
C LYS A 371 -25.73 -11.43 -17.64
N ILE A 372 -25.17 -12.20 -18.59
CA ILE A 372 -23.89 -12.86 -18.35
C ILE A 372 -22.73 -11.86 -18.37
N PHE A 373 -22.78 -10.87 -19.27
CA PHE A 373 -21.75 -9.85 -19.38
C PHE A 373 -21.71 -8.95 -18.14
N GLU A 374 -22.86 -8.67 -17.53
CA GLU A 374 -22.97 -7.95 -16.25
C GLU A 374 -22.26 -8.70 -15.10
N LYS A 375 -22.17 -10.03 -15.18
CA LYS A 375 -21.51 -10.87 -14.16
C LYS A 375 -20.06 -11.23 -14.52
N MET A 376 -19.55 -10.89 -15.70
CA MET A 376 -18.17 -11.21 -16.09
C MET A 376 -17.13 -10.60 -15.16
N SER A 377 -17.33 -9.36 -14.71
CA SER A 377 -16.41 -8.73 -13.74
C SER A 377 -16.35 -9.50 -12.42
N LYS A 378 -17.49 -10.06 -11.96
CA LYS A 378 -17.57 -10.94 -10.78
C LYS A 378 -16.77 -12.23 -11.00
N PHE A 379 -16.92 -12.87 -12.15
CA PHE A 379 -16.21 -14.10 -12.48
C PHE A 379 -14.69 -13.90 -12.61
N ARG A 380 -14.25 -12.79 -13.22
CA ARG A 380 -12.83 -12.43 -13.29
C ARG A 380 -12.23 -12.17 -11.92
N ARG A 381 -12.94 -11.48 -11.02
CA ARG A 381 -12.50 -11.28 -9.63
C ARG A 381 -12.36 -12.61 -8.89
N LYS A 382 -13.34 -13.51 -8.99
CA LYS A 382 -13.22 -14.84 -8.39
C LYS A 382 -12.05 -15.62 -8.98
N TYR A 383 -11.89 -15.63 -10.31
CA TYR A 383 -10.75 -16.26 -10.97
C TYR A 383 -9.43 -15.68 -10.43
N PHE A 384 -9.34 -14.36 -10.31
CA PHE A 384 -8.15 -13.68 -9.77
C PHE A 384 -7.76 -14.20 -8.39
N PHE A 385 -8.72 -14.31 -7.45
CA PHE A 385 -8.42 -14.77 -6.08
C PHE A 385 -8.36 -16.28 -5.92
N GLU A 386 -9.14 -17.07 -6.67
CA GLU A 386 -9.34 -18.50 -6.38
C GLU A 386 -8.73 -19.47 -7.41
N THR A 387 -8.20 -19.00 -8.54
CA THR A 387 -7.60 -19.92 -9.54
C THR A 387 -6.38 -20.67 -9.00
N ASN A 388 -6.10 -21.87 -9.49
CA ASN A 388 -4.95 -22.70 -9.07
C ASN A 388 -3.59 -22.13 -9.48
N GLU A 389 -2.51 -22.75 -8.99
CA GLU A 389 -1.14 -22.31 -9.29
C GLU A 389 -0.76 -22.49 -10.76
N GLN A 390 -1.33 -23.50 -11.44
CA GLN A 390 -1.10 -23.72 -12.88
C GLN A 390 -1.52 -22.50 -13.72
N ASN A 391 -2.56 -21.81 -13.28
CA ASN A 391 -3.11 -20.63 -13.93
C ASN A 391 -2.50 -19.31 -13.41
N GLN A 392 -1.43 -19.37 -12.62
CA GLN A 392 -0.85 -18.19 -11.97
C GLN A 392 -0.41 -17.13 -12.99
N ASP A 393 0.24 -17.50 -14.10
CA ASP A 393 0.71 -16.51 -15.08
C ASP A 393 -0.44 -15.84 -15.83
N MET A 394 -1.54 -16.56 -16.10
CA MET A 394 -2.74 -15.94 -16.66
C MET A 394 -3.39 -14.99 -15.65
N ARG A 395 -3.51 -15.38 -14.38
CA ARG A 395 -4.03 -14.53 -13.30
C ARG A 395 -3.31 -13.18 -13.23
N LYS A 396 -1.98 -13.19 -13.35
CA LYS A 396 -1.14 -11.98 -13.31
C LYS A 396 -1.51 -10.94 -14.38
N LEU A 397 -2.09 -11.36 -15.51
CA LEU A 397 -2.51 -10.47 -16.59
C LEU A 397 -3.71 -9.59 -16.22
N LEU A 398 -4.45 -9.94 -15.17
CA LEU A 398 -5.57 -9.13 -14.66
C LEU A 398 -5.11 -7.97 -13.77
N ILE A 399 -3.80 -7.81 -13.50
CA ILE A 399 -3.29 -6.64 -12.79
C ILE A 399 -3.10 -5.47 -13.77
N PRO A 400 -3.60 -4.26 -13.47
CA PRO A 400 -3.50 -3.11 -14.39
C PRO A 400 -2.07 -2.65 -14.73
N TYR A 401 -1.10 -3.01 -13.89
CA TYR A 401 0.32 -2.71 -14.06
C TYR A 401 1.05 -3.92 -14.64
N ARG A 402 1.39 -3.85 -15.94
CA ARG A 402 1.97 -4.97 -16.71
C ARG A 402 3.30 -5.44 -16.14
N TYR A 403 4.09 -4.52 -15.59
CA TYR A 403 5.42 -4.80 -15.08
C TYR A 403 5.46 -4.91 -13.55
N PHE A 404 4.32 -5.03 -12.87
CA PHE A 404 4.26 -5.15 -11.42
C PHE A 404 5.10 -6.31 -10.86
N TYR A 405 4.95 -7.53 -11.38
CA TYR A 405 5.75 -8.67 -10.89
C TYR A 405 7.24 -8.52 -11.20
N ARG A 406 7.58 -7.82 -12.29
CA ARG A 406 8.97 -7.49 -12.62
C ARG A 406 9.54 -6.44 -11.67
N TYR A 407 8.70 -5.52 -11.22
CA TYR A 407 9.04 -4.53 -10.21
C TYR A 407 9.32 -5.19 -8.86
N LEU A 408 8.46 -6.14 -8.44
CA LEU A 408 8.68 -6.93 -7.21
C LEU A 408 9.97 -7.77 -7.29
N ASP A 409 10.26 -8.39 -8.44
CA ASP A 409 11.54 -9.08 -8.65
C ASP A 409 12.72 -8.11 -8.53
N GLY A 410 12.61 -6.89 -9.06
CA GLY A 410 13.64 -5.85 -8.90
C GLY A 410 13.88 -5.40 -7.45
N LEU A 411 12.85 -5.44 -6.60
CA LEU A 411 12.94 -5.08 -5.18
C LEU A 411 13.58 -6.17 -4.32
N SER A 412 13.53 -7.44 -4.76
CA SER A 412 13.93 -8.60 -3.96
C SER A 412 15.15 -9.35 -4.50
N ASN A 413 15.45 -9.20 -5.80
CA ASN A 413 16.44 -10.02 -6.51
C ASN A 413 17.52 -9.18 -7.19
N LYS A 414 18.69 -9.09 -6.54
CA LYS A 414 19.87 -8.38 -7.08
C LYS A 414 20.36 -8.90 -8.44
N GLN A 415 20.05 -10.15 -8.80
CA GLN A 415 20.48 -10.71 -10.08
C GLN A 415 19.75 -10.05 -11.26
N SER A 416 18.52 -9.57 -11.07
CA SER A 416 17.74 -8.92 -12.13
C SER A 416 18.10 -7.44 -12.34
N HIS A 417 18.83 -6.83 -11.39
CA HIS A 417 19.16 -5.40 -11.41
C HIS A 417 19.91 -4.95 -12.66
N SER A 418 20.84 -5.75 -13.19
CA SER A 418 21.58 -5.40 -14.41
C SER A 418 20.63 -5.22 -15.60
N LEU A 419 19.70 -6.16 -15.76
CA LEU A 419 18.70 -6.16 -16.82
C LEU A 419 17.70 -5.01 -16.64
N ILE A 420 17.18 -4.86 -15.42
CA ILE A 420 16.23 -3.80 -15.07
C ILE A 420 16.85 -2.41 -15.28
N ARG A 421 18.09 -2.20 -14.82
CA ARG A 421 18.81 -0.94 -15.02
C ARG A 421 18.95 -0.60 -16.50
N ARG A 422 19.28 -1.57 -17.35
CA ARG A 422 19.38 -1.36 -18.81
C ARG A 422 18.05 -0.89 -19.41
N GLU A 423 16.95 -1.52 -19.02
CA GLU A 423 15.62 -1.14 -19.51
C GLU A 423 15.17 0.23 -18.98
N LEU A 424 15.49 0.55 -17.73
CA LEU A 424 15.23 1.87 -17.16
C LEU A 424 16.03 2.96 -17.88
N ILE A 425 17.30 2.72 -18.20
CA ILE A 425 18.10 3.66 -19.01
C ILE A 425 17.47 3.88 -20.39
N GLN A 426 17.02 2.81 -21.06
CA GLN A 426 16.32 2.93 -22.34
C GLN A 426 15.02 3.74 -22.22
N GLY A 427 14.24 3.48 -21.17
CA GLY A 427 13.03 4.23 -20.85
C GLY A 427 13.31 5.70 -20.56
N LEU A 428 14.37 6.00 -19.82
CA LEU A 428 14.79 7.38 -19.48
C LEU A 428 15.24 8.13 -20.74
N ASN A 429 16.06 7.51 -21.59
CA ASN A 429 16.48 8.10 -22.86
C ASN A 429 15.28 8.42 -23.75
N ALA A 430 14.31 7.51 -23.83
CA ALA A 430 13.07 7.74 -24.55
C ALA A 430 12.24 8.89 -23.92
N ALA A 431 12.14 8.92 -22.58
CA ALA A 431 11.40 9.96 -21.86
C ALA A 431 12.04 11.36 -22.02
N PHE A 432 13.38 11.45 -21.95
CA PHE A 432 14.11 12.71 -22.04
C PHE A 432 14.07 13.30 -23.44
N SER A 433 14.30 12.47 -24.46
CA SER A 433 14.25 12.87 -25.87
C SER A 433 12.83 13.01 -26.41
N LYS A 434 11.85 12.35 -25.78
CA LYS A 434 10.49 12.14 -26.33
C LYS A 434 10.54 11.45 -27.70
N LYS A 435 11.57 10.65 -27.96
CA LYS A 435 11.82 9.89 -29.20
C LYS A 435 12.08 8.42 -28.91
N LEU A 436 11.95 7.59 -29.94
CA LEU A 436 12.38 6.20 -29.87
C LEU A 436 13.90 6.12 -30.09
N VAL A 437 14.66 5.94 -29.02
CA VAL A 437 16.12 5.83 -29.06
C VAL A 437 16.54 4.40 -29.39
N SER A 438 17.62 4.24 -30.16
CA SER A 438 18.15 2.92 -30.53
C SER A 438 18.51 2.08 -29.30
N ARG A 439 18.18 0.78 -29.34
CA ARG A 439 18.54 -0.16 -28.26
C ARG A 439 20.05 -0.45 -28.17
N SER A 440 20.83 -0.06 -29.19
CA SER A 440 22.30 -0.11 -29.14
C SER A 440 22.88 0.91 -28.16
N GLU A 441 22.14 1.98 -27.88
CA GLU A 441 22.55 3.02 -26.94
C GLU A 441 22.32 2.52 -25.50
N THR A 442 23.41 2.16 -24.82
CA THR A 442 23.36 1.60 -23.46
C THR A 442 23.66 2.64 -22.38
N GLN A 443 24.10 3.84 -22.78
CA GLN A 443 24.41 4.95 -21.91
C GLN A 443 23.14 5.77 -21.59
N LEU A 444 23.17 6.55 -20.51
CA LEU A 444 22.13 7.53 -20.22
C LEU A 444 22.57 8.89 -20.77
N PHE A 445 21.68 9.58 -21.47
CA PHE A 445 21.99 10.86 -22.11
C PHE A 445 21.21 11.98 -21.44
N ALA A 446 21.89 13.02 -20.94
CA ALA A 446 21.23 14.24 -20.49
C ALA A 446 20.91 15.12 -21.71
N VAL A 447 19.64 15.14 -22.13
CA VAL A 447 19.22 15.79 -23.39
C VAL A 447 18.29 16.98 -23.11
N ASN A 448 18.51 18.09 -23.81
CA ASN A 448 17.61 19.23 -23.76
C ASN A 448 16.45 19.10 -24.78
N GLU A 449 15.58 20.11 -24.86
CA GLU A 449 14.40 20.06 -25.75
C GLU A 449 14.76 20.04 -27.25
N ASN A 450 15.94 20.53 -27.61
CA ASN A 450 16.44 20.57 -28.98
C ASN A 450 17.22 19.30 -29.37
N LEU A 451 17.13 18.23 -28.56
CA LEU A 451 17.86 16.97 -28.76
C LEU A 451 19.38 17.08 -28.65
N MET A 452 19.90 18.19 -28.10
CA MET A 452 21.33 18.33 -27.79
C MET A 452 21.65 17.57 -26.51
N ILE A 453 22.72 16.79 -26.58
CA ILE A 453 23.26 15.96 -25.50
C ILE A 453 24.25 16.83 -24.73
N HIS A 454 23.93 17.14 -23.47
CA HIS A 454 24.80 17.88 -22.57
C HIS A 454 25.86 16.99 -21.91
N GLN A 455 25.51 15.74 -21.61
CA GLN A 455 26.43 14.79 -21.01
C GLN A 455 25.97 13.35 -21.29
N VAL A 456 26.95 12.45 -21.38
CA VAL A 456 26.75 11.01 -21.52
C VAL A 456 27.23 10.31 -20.26
N PHE A 457 26.36 9.53 -19.62
CA PHE A 457 26.70 8.74 -18.44
C PHE A 457 26.82 7.26 -18.82
N SER A 458 27.99 6.70 -18.52
CA SER A 458 28.25 5.27 -18.70
C SER A 458 27.44 4.42 -17.72
N VAL A 459 27.23 3.15 -18.07
CA VAL A 459 26.50 2.18 -17.22
C VAL A 459 27.12 2.04 -15.82
N ASN A 460 28.43 2.25 -15.68
CA ASN A 460 29.15 2.14 -14.40
C ASN A 460 28.85 3.30 -13.45
N GLN A 461 28.48 4.46 -13.99
CA GLN A 461 28.09 5.64 -13.23
C GLN A 461 26.66 5.57 -12.70
N ILE A 462 25.88 4.58 -13.18
CA ILE A 462 24.45 4.43 -12.89
C ILE A 462 24.27 3.19 -12.03
N LYS A 463 23.76 3.39 -10.82
CA LYS A 463 23.50 2.31 -9.87
C LYS A 463 22.01 2.23 -9.55
N LEU A 464 21.50 1.02 -9.53
CA LEU A 464 20.20 0.71 -8.95
C LEU A 464 20.43 0.44 -7.47
N VAL A 465 19.74 1.16 -6.59
CA VAL A 465 19.90 1.08 -5.14
C VAL A 465 18.54 0.71 -4.55
N GLU A 466 18.48 -0.41 -3.85
CA GLU A 466 17.29 -0.84 -3.11
C GLU A 466 17.06 0.07 -1.89
N ASP A 467 15.79 0.24 -1.51
CA ASP A 467 15.49 0.76 -0.19
C ASP A 467 15.87 -0.28 0.88
N ALA A 468 16.43 0.17 2.00
CA ALA A 468 16.93 -0.73 3.03
C ALA A 468 15.80 -1.13 4.00
N PRO A 469 15.78 -2.38 4.49
CA PRO A 469 14.83 -2.78 5.51
C PRO A 469 15.04 -1.95 6.79
N ARG A 470 13.95 -1.66 7.49
CA ARG A 470 13.98 -0.90 8.74
C ARG A 470 13.85 -1.81 9.95
N VAL A 471 14.59 -1.47 11.00
CA VAL A 471 14.57 -2.19 12.29
C VAL A 471 13.52 -1.64 13.25
N ASP A 472 13.17 -0.37 13.10
CA ASP A 472 12.28 0.37 13.99
C ASP A 472 10.80 0.22 13.62
N ILE A 473 10.49 -0.17 12.38
CA ILE A 473 9.10 -0.30 11.91
C ILE A 473 8.90 -1.54 11.04
N ASP A 474 7.64 -1.90 10.82
CA ASP A 474 7.22 -2.92 9.86
C ASP A 474 7.32 -2.37 8.44
N TYR A 475 8.50 -2.58 7.83
CA TYR A 475 8.81 -2.08 6.50
C TYR A 475 9.30 -3.19 5.57
N GLU A 476 8.68 -3.27 4.40
CA GLU A 476 9.13 -4.05 3.26
C GLU A 476 9.41 -3.10 2.08
N PRO A 477 10.63 -3.11 1.49
CA PRO A 477 11.02 -2.17 0.43
C PRO A 477 10.01 -2.09 -0.70
N SER A 478 9.34 -0.94 -0.87
CA SER A 478 8.30 -0.75 -1.90
C SER A 478 8.76 0.12 -3.08
N ARG A 479 10.02 0.57 -3.04
CA ARG A 479 10.67 1.46 -3.99
C ARG A 479 12.16 1.14 -4.11
N PHE A 480 12.76 1.59 -5.20
CA PHE A 480 14.21 1.63 -5.36
C PHE A 480 14.62 2.93 -6.04
N PHE A 481 15.91 3.17 -6.13
CA PHE A 481 16.49 4.42 -6.59
C PHE A 481 17.45 4.18 -7.75
N ILE A 482 17.43 5.08 -8.73
CA ILE A 482 18.53 5.22 -9.69
C ILE A 482 19.45 6.33 -9.17
N SER A 483 20.69 5.99 -8.88
CA SER A 483 21.73 6.95 -8.52
C SER A 483 22.70 7.13 -9.69
N VAL A 484 22.92 8.38 -10.09
CA VAL A 484 23.91 8.77 -11.09
C VAL A 484 25.05 9.50 -10.38
N ASN A 485 26.28 9.00 -10.54
CA ASN A 485 27.49 9.51 -9.89
C ASN A 485 27.41 9.62 -8.36
N HIS A 486 26.52 8.87 -7.69
CA HIS A 486 26.27 8.99 -6.25
C HIS A 486 25.68 10.33 -5.77
N GLU A 487 25.34 11.24 -6.68
CA GLU A 487 24.87 12.58 -6.31
C GLU A 487 23.43 12.84 -6.72
N THR A 488 23.04 12.42 -7.93
CA THR A 488 21.69 12.70 -8.46
C THR A 488 20.88 11.43 -8.35
N ILE A 489 19.80 11.49 -7.59
CA ILE A 489 18.98 10.33 -7.23
C ILE A 489 17.58 10.51 -7.81
N LEU A 490 17.07 9.48 -8.48
CA LEU A 490 15.69 9.37 -8.92
C LEU A 490 15.01 8.25 -8.11
N GLU A 491 13.98 8.61 -7.36
CA GLU A 491 13.07 7.64 -6.73
C GLU A 491 12.21 6.95 -7.80
N ILE A 492 12.20 5.62 -7.79
CA ILE A 492 11.42 4.79 -8.72
C ILE A 492 10.36 4.04 -7.91
N LYS A 493 9.13 4.58 -7.93
CA LYS A 493 7.90 3.87 -7.54
C LYS A 493 7.31 3.12 -8.74
N LEU A 494 6.32 2.26 -8.52
CA LEU A 494 5.70 1.45 -9.58
C LEU A 494 5.20 2.28 -10.79
N PRO A 495 4.56 3.46 -10.65
CA PRO A 495 4.12 4.23 -11.81
C PRO A 495 5.28 4.69 -12.71
N VAL A 496 6.40 5.11 -12.09
CA VAL A 496 7.61 5.51 -12.80
C VAL A 496 8.23 4.32 -13.51
N PHE A 497 8.31 3.18 -12.82
CA PHE A 497 8.81 1.94 -13.39
C PHE A 497 7.99 1.47 -14.59
N GLU A 498 6.67 1.39 -14.42
CA GLU A 498 5.72 0.99 -15.46
C GLU A 498 5.83 1.90 -16.67
N TYR A 499 5.89 3.23 -16.45
CA TYR A 499 6.05 4.21 -17.52
C TYR A 499 7.34 3.98 -18.32
N LEU A 500 8.49 3.90 -17.63
CA LEU A 500 9.79 3.78 -18.28
C LEU A 500 9.92 2.46 -19.04
N LEU A 501 9.45 1.33 -18.49
CA LEU A 501 9.49 0.04 -19.19
C LEU A 501 8.51 0.00 -20.37
N ARG A 502 7.34 0.65 -20.28
CA ARG A 502 6.46 0.83 -21.44
C ARG A 502 7.19 1.57 -22.55
N LEU A 503 7.84 2.70 -22.25
CA LEU A 503 8.63 3.45 -23.23
C LEU A 503 9.78 2.63 -23.83
N ALA A 504 10.54 1.90 -23.01
CA ALA A 504 11.62 1.03 -23.47
C ALA A 504 11.12 -0.08 -24.43
N SER A 505 9.88 -0.53 -24.23
CA SER A 505 9.21 -1.48 -25.11
C SER A 505 8.55 -0.86 -26.35
N GLY A 506 8.67 0.45 -26.57
CA GLY A 506 8.07 1.16 -27.70
C GLY A 506 6.61 1.59 -27.48
N GLY A 507 6.18 1.67 -26.22
CA GLY A 507 4.83 2.13 -25.84
C GLY A 507 4.60 3.62 -26.07
N LEU A 508 3.34 4.04 -25.91
CA LEU A 508 2.92 5.43 -26.07
C LEU A 508 3.33 6.29 -24.86
N PHE A 509 3.68 7.56 -25.11
CA PHE A 509 4.07 8.53 -24.08
C PHE A 509 2.93 9.03 -23.18
N VAL A 510 1.67 8.66 -23.47
CA VAL A 510 0.49 9.23 -22.81
C VAL A 510 0.10 8.48 -21.53
N THR A 511 0.32 7.16 -21.48
CA THR A 511 -0.02 6.34 -20.32
C THR A 511 0.82 6.76 -19.12
N LEU A 512 0.21 7.02 -17.96
CA LEU A 512 0.89 7.43 -16.70
C LEU A 512 1.74 8.72 -16.80
N LYS A 513 1.55 9.52 -17.86
CA LYS A 513 2.37 10.71 -18.10
C LYS A 513 2.24 11.75 -17.00
N GLN A 514 1.01 12.02 -16.57
CA GLN A 514 0.71 13.07 -15.58
C GLN A 514 1.33 12.75 -14.21
N GLU A 515 1.48 11.47 -13.91
CA GLU A 515 2.00 10.93 -12.67
C GLU A 515 3.54 11.03 -12.57
N VAL A 516 4.25 11.11 -13.71
CA VAL A 516 5.72 10.97 -13.74
C VAL A 516 6.46 12.13 -14.40
N GLU A 517 5.79 12.94 -15.22
CA GLU A 517 6.46 13.95 -16.07
C GLU A 517 7.25 14.99 -15.27
N ILE A 518 6.70 15.49 -14.17
CA ILE A 518 7.39 16.48 -13.32
C ILE A 518 8.66 15.86 -12.72
N LEU A 519 8.56 14.66 -12.14
CA LEU A 519 9.68 13.97 -11.52
C LEU A 519 10.81 13.70 -12.52
N LEU A 520 10.48 13.16 -13.69
CA LEU A 520 11.46 12.84 -14.74
C LEU A 520 12.11 14.10 -15.32
N ASN A 521 11.35 15.18 -15.50
CA ASN A 521 11.91 16.45 -15.97
C ASN A 521 12.82 17.10 -14.93
N THR A 522 12.47 17.07 -13.64
CA THR A 522 13.34 17.56 -12.56
C THR A 522 14.65 16.78 -12.55
N PHE A 523 14.58 15.45 -12.58
CA PHE A 523 15.78 14.60 -12.63
C PHE A 523 16.64 14.88 -13.87
N LYS A 524 16.03 14.99 -15.05
CA LYS A 524 16.74 15.37 -16.30
C LYS A 524 17.45 16.72 -16.16
N ASN A 525 16.76 17.72 -15.64
CA ASN A 525 17.30 19.08 -15.50
C ASN A 525 18.43 19.12 -14.48
N ASP A 526 18.37 18.33 -13.41
CA ASP A 526 19.45 18.25 -12.42
C ASP A 526 20.69 17.54 -12.98
N LEU A 527 20.52 16.56 -13.88
CA LEU A 527 21.65 16.00 -14.64
C LEU A 527 22.29 17.07 -15.56
N ILE A 528 21.47 17.83 -16.29
CA ILE A 528 21.95 18.90 -17.20
C ILE A 528 22.69 20.00 -16.44
N LYS A 529 22.16 20.46 -15.29
CA LYS A 529 22.80 21.51 -14.47
C LYS A 529 24.20 21.13 -13.99
N LYS A 530 24.45 19.83 -13.81
CA LYS A 530 25.73 19.29 -13.37
C LYS A 530 26.63 18.84 -14.53
N SER A 531 26.17 19.04 -15.77
CA SER A 531 26.91 18.70 -16.98
C SER A 531 27.84 19.84 -17.39
N GLU A 532 29.05 19.49 -17.83
CA GLU A 532 29.97 20.40 -18.52
C GLU A 532 29.92 20.10 -20.02
N LEU A 533 29.72 21.12 -20.85
CA LEU A 533 29.72 20.97 -22.30
C LEU A 533 31.16 20.91 -22.82
N GLU A 534 31.42 19.99 -23.74
CA GLU A 534 32.68 19.95 -24.47
C GLU A 534 32.73 21.13 -25.46
N GLU A 535 33.77 21.97 -25.38
CA GLU A 535 33.86 23.23 -26.14
C GLU A 535 33.90 23.03 -27.66
N TYR A 536 34.35 21.87 -28.14
CA TYR A 536 34.64 21.61 -29.56
C TYR A 536 33.78 20.50 -30.18
N ILE A 537 32.86 19.90 -29.42
CA ILE A 537 32.04 18.77 -29.89
C ILE A 537 30.57 19.03 -29.57
N LEU A 538 29.76 19.17 -30.62
CA LEU A 538 28.30 19.19 -30.50
C LEU A 538 27.77 17.76 -30.60
N SER A 539 27.30 17.22 -29.48
CA SER A 539 26.61 15.93 -29.44
C SER A 539 25.09 16.12 -29.54
N VAL A 540 24.43 15.46 -30.49
CA VAL A 540 22.98 15.56 -30.74
C VAL A 540 22.34 14.21 -31.05
N PHE A 541 21.07 14.04 -30.69
CA PHE A 541 20.25 12.94 -31.20
C PHE A 541 19.68 13.26 -32.58
N ALA A 542 19.97 12.41 -33.57
CA ALA A 542 19.39 12.50 -34.90
C ALA A 542 18.72 11.19 -35.31
N LEU A 543 17.74 11.27 -36.21
CA LEU A 543 17.02 10.10 -36.72
C LEU A 543 17.93 9.32 -37.68
N ASP A 544 18.17 8.03 -37.39
CA ASP A 544 18.73 7.08 -38.35
C ASP A 544 17.61 6.63 -39.31
N PRO A 545 17.63 7.06 -40.59
CA PRO A 545 16.55 6.78 -41.54
C PRO A 545 16.45 5.30 -41.91
N GLN A 546 17.51 4.49 -41.72
CA GLN A 546 17.48 3.06 -42.02
C GLN A 546 16.82 2.27 -40.90
N LYS A 547 17.05 2.68 -39.64
CA LYS A 547 16.53 1.97 -38.46
C LYS A 547 15.23 2.57 -37.92
N GLY A 548 14.88 3.79 -38.30
CA GLY A 548 13.69 4.49 -37.81
C GLY A 548 13.76 4.86 -36.32
N VAL A 549 14.96 4.97 -35.77
CA VAL A 549 15.23 5.29 -34.36
C VAL A 549 16.25 6.41 -34.26
N TYR A 550 16.29 7.11 -33.12
CA TYR A 550 17.26 8.15 -32.86
C TYR A 550 18.56 7.56 -32.29
N THR A 551 19.70 8.04 -32.79
CA THR A 551 21.05 7.69 -32.36
C THR A 551 21.86 8.93 -32.03
N ALA A 552 22.86 8.80 -31.16
CA ALA A 552 23.74 9.91 -30.82
C ALA A 552 24.73 10.18 -31.98
N HIS A 553 24.94 11.44 -32.33
CA HIS A 553 25.89 11.91 -33.33
C HIS A 553 26.73 13.03 -32.75
N ASN A 554 28.04 12.98 -33.02
CA ASN A 554 28.99 14.02 -32.65
C ASN A 554 29.33 14.83 -33.90
N ILE A 555 29.31 16.15 -33.77
CA ILE A 555 29.65 17.11 -34.81
C ILE A 555 30.79 17.94 -34.25
N ASP A 556 31.97 17.87 -34.87
CA ASP A 556 33.10 18.72 -34.51
C ASP A 556 32.78 20.18 -34.88
N ILE A 557 32.98 21.09 -33.93
CA ILE A 557 32.83 22.54 -34.14
C ILE A 557 34.24 23.12 -34.22
N ASP A 558 34.63 23.55 -35.41
CA ASP A 558 35.90 24.25 -35.69
C ASP A 558 35.97 25.65 -35.05
#